data_AF-A0A542KBS6-F1
#
_entry.id   AF-A0A542KBS6-F1
#
_cell.length_a   1.000
_cell.length_b   1.000
_cell.length_c   1.000
_cell.angle_alpha   90.00
_cell.angle_beta   90.00
_cell.angle_gamma   90.00
#
_symmetry.space_group_name_H-M   'P 1'
#
loop_
_entity.id
_entity.type
_entity.pdbx_description
1 polymer ?
#
loop_
_entity_poly.entity_id
_entity_poly.type
_entity_poly.pdbx_seq_one_letter_code
_entity_poly.pdbx_strand_id
1 'polypeptide(L)'
;MTGTGGERFREIADSDLVTGCGRRIAVKCLRLTTAERPITRIALDVGRDGGGVPGAWAALTADEARGLAQLLLAQAAMAERGTDGPRGAVR
;
A
#
# COMPACT_ATOMS: atom_id res chain seq x y z
N MET A 1 17.06 9.21 17.98
CA MET A 1 15.73 9.85 17.90
C MET A 1 14.71 8.75 17.67
N THR A 2 14.09 8.32 18.76
CA THR A 2 13.20 7.15 18.86
C THR A 2 11.79 7.53 18.40
N GLY A 3 11.30 6.91 17.33
CA GLY A 3 9.92 7.03 16.87
C GLY A 3 8.98 6.33 17.84
N THR A 4 8.48 7.07 18.82
CA THR A 4 7.48 6.60 19.79
C THR A 4 6.09 6.95 19.27
N GLY A 5 5.38 5.97 18.78
CA GLY A 5 3.97 6.08 18.40
C GLY A 5 3.53 4.76 17.79
N GLY A 6 2.89 3.90 18.57
CA GLY A 6 2.40 2.60 18.11
C GLY A 6 1.26 2.76 17.10
N GLU A 7 1.59 3.10 15.86
CA GLU A 7 0.71 2.98 14.72
C GLU A 7 0.50 1.49 14.44
N ARG A 8 -0.61 0.96 14.98
CA ARG A 8 -1.06 -0.39 14.66
C ARG A 8 -1.69 -0.37 13.28
N PHE A 9 -0.90 -0.75 12.29
CA PHE A 9 -1.39 -1.03 10.95
C PHE A 9 -2.09 -2.37 10.96
N ARG A 10 -3.33 -2.39 10.49
CA ARG A 10 -4.01 -3.64 10.12
C ARG A 10 -3.96 -3.78 8.61
N GLU A 11 -3.40 -4.88 8.14
CA GLU A 11 -3.47 -5.27 6.73
C GLU A 11 -4.89 -5.74 6.40
N ILE A 12 -5.42 -5.26 5.29
CA ILE A 12 -6.77 -5.59 4.81
C ILE A 12 -6.71 -6.48 3.56
N ALA A 13 -5.69 -6.33 2.72
CA ALA A 13 -5.45 -7.16 1.55
C ALA A 13 -3.98 -7.06 1.09
N ASP A 14 -3.51 -8.13 0.44
CA ASP A 14 -2.16 -8.33 -0.08
C ASP A 14 -2.22 -8.79 -1.53
N SER A 15 -1.38 -8.22 -2.39
CA SER A 15 -1.23 -8.64 -3.79
C SER A 15 0.17 -8.31 -4.28
N ASP A 16 0.81 -9.23 -5.00
CA ASP A 16 2.17 -9.04 -5.52
C ASP A 16 2.25 -9.13 -7.05
N LEU A 17 3.22 -8.40 -7.60
CA LEU A 17 3.67 -8.46 -8.99
C LEU A 17 5.15 -8.83 -9.00
N VAL A 18 5.52 -9.82 -9.80
CA VAL A 18 6.94 -10.15 -10.06
C VAL A 18 7.32 -9.61 -11.43
N THR A 19 8.32 -8.74 -11.48
CA THR A 19 8.83 -8.21 -12.74
C THR A 19 9.75 -9.23 -13.42
N GLY A 20 9.96 -9.09 -14.73
CA GLY A 20 10.86 -9.92 -15.52
C GLY A 20 12.33 -9.86 -15.06
N CYS A 21 12.71 -8.82 -14.33
CA CYS A 21 14.04 -8.73 -13.67
C CYS A 21 14.09 -9.39 -12.28
N GLY A 22 13.02 -10.10 -11.88
CA GLY A 22 12.96 -10.87 -10.63
C GLY A 22 12.63 -10.04 -9.39
N ARG A 23 12.28 -8.75 -9.56
CA ARG A 23 11.88 -7.90 -8.44
C ARG A 23 10.42 -8.18 -8.09
N ARG A 24 10.16 -8.49 -6.82
CA ARG A 24 8.79 -8.58 -6.29
C ARG A 24 8.37 -7.19 -5.80
N ILE A 25 7.23 -6.73 -6.30
CA ILE A 25 6.56 -5.51 -5.86
C ILE A 25 5.26 -5.93 -5.17
N ALA A 26 5.12 -5.62 -3.89
CA ALA A 26 3.90 -5.91 -3.13
C ALA A 26 3.07 -4.64 -2.92
N VAL A 27 1.76 -4.77 -3.09
CA VAL A 27 0.79 -3.70 -2.84
C VAL A 27 -0.11 -4.14 -1.70
N LYS A 28 -0.16 -3.32 -0.64
CA LYS A 28 -0.93 -3.61 0.57
C LYS A 28 -1.89 -2.49 0.90
N CYS A 29 -3.07 -2.83 1.41
CA CYS A 29 -3.98 -1.87 2.01
C CYS A 29 -3.82 -1.89 3.54
N LEU A 30 -3.38 -0.76 4.10
CA LEU A 30 -3.11 -0.59 5.53
C LEU A 30 -4.15 0.34 6.16
N ARG A 31 -4.71 -0.06 7.30
CA ARG A 31 -5.58 0.79 8.11
C ARG A 31 -4.87 1.26 9.36
N LEU A 32 -4.80 2.58 9.52
CA LEU A 32 -4.30 3.27 10.71
C LEU A 32 -5.47 3.47 11.69
N THR A 33 -5.45 2.77 12.81
CA THR A 33 -6.54 2.80 13.81
C THR A 33 -6.37 3.85 14.91
N THR A 34 -5.27 4.62 14.89
CA THR A 34 -4.89 5.54 15.99
C THR A 34 -5.53 6.93 15.89
N ALA A 35 -6.09 7.31 14.73
CA ALA A 35 -6.72 8.61 14.57
C ALA A 35 -8.21 8.57 14.91
N GLU A 36 -8.76 9.65 15.49
CA GLU A 36 -10.21 9.88 15.67
C GLU A 36 -11.02 9.64 14.39
N ARG A 37 -10.34 9.65 13.23
CA ARG A 37 -10.84 9.18 11.95
C ARG A 37 -9.88 8.12 11.42
N PRO A 38 -10.27 6.84 11.33
CA PRO A 38 -9.41 5.80 10.77
C PRO A 38 -9.02 6.15 9.33
N ILE A 39 -7.72 6.15 9.04
CA ILE A 39 -7.20 6.43 7.71
C ILE A 39 -6.80 5.10 7.06
N THR A 40 -7.25 4.87 5.84
CA THR A 40 -6.78 3.76 5.01
C THR A 40 -5.74 4.27 4.02
N ARG A 41 -4.60 3.58 3.89
CA ARG A 41 -3.51 3.91 2.97
C ARG A 41 -3.16 2.70 2.13
N ILE A 42 -2.78 2.94 0.88
CA ILE A 42 -2.17 1.91 0.03
C ILE A 42 -0.65 2.06 0.18
N ALA A 43 0.01 0.98 0.58
CA ALA A 43 1.45 0.91 0.71
C ALA A 43 2.04 0.07 -0.42
N LEU A 44 3.19 0.49 -0.92
CA LEU A 44 3.93 -0.17 -1.98
C LEU A 44 5.30 -0.57 -1.44
N ASP A 45 5.60 -1.87 -1.44
CA ASP A 45 6.95 -2.38 -1.25
C ASP A 45 7.54 -2.70 -2.61
N VAL A 46 8.58 -1.98 -3.01
CA VAL A 46 9.25 -2.12 -4.31
C VAL A 46 10.45 -3.08 -4.20
N GLY A 47 10.68 -3.69 -3.04
CA GLY A 47 11.84 -4.53 -2.77
C GLY A 47 13.12 -3.73 -2.59
N ARG A 48 14.19 -4.42 -2.18
CA ARG A 48 15.49 -3.80 -1.89
C ARG A 48 16.14 -3.25 -3.16
N ASP A 49 16.75 -2.09 -3.05
CA ASP A 49 17.65 -1.54 -4.04
C ASP A 49 18.87 -2.46 -4.21
N GLY A 50 18.93 -3.19 -5.32
CA GLY A 50 19.99 -4.18 -5.60
C GLY A 50 21.41 -3.60 -5.77
N GLY A 51 21.62 -2.32 -5.46
CA GLY A 51 22.89 -1.62 -5.71
C GLY A 51 23.16 -0.42 -4.80
N GLY A 52 22.45 -0.25 -3.67
CA GLY A 52 22.82 0.68 -2.61
C GLY A 52 22.79 2.17 -2.94
N VAL A 53 22.16 2.57 -4.06
CA VAL A 53 21.93 3.98 -4.38
C VAL A 53 20.54 4.36 -3.89
N PRO A 54 20.42 5.19 -2.83
CA PRO A 54 19.14 5.73 -2.41
C PRO A 54 18.46 6.45 -3.58
N GLY A 55 17.19 6.12 -3.85
CA GLY A 55 16.43 6.76 -4.92
C GLY A 55 16.54 6.10 -6.30
N ALA A 56 17.09 4.89 -6.41
CA ALA A 56 17.00 4.10 -7.64
C ALA A 56 15.54 3.74 -7.97
N TRP A 57 15.09 4.08 -9.17
CA TRP A 57 13.75 3.75 -9.66
C TRP A 57 13.64 2.26 -10.02
N ALA A 58 12.48 1.66 -9.79
CA ALA A 58 12.16 0.38 -10.41
C ALA A 58 11.84 0.60 -11.89
N ALA A 59 12.53 -0.11 -12.77
CA ALA A 59 12.18 -0.17 -14.18
C ALA A 59 11.07 -1.22 -14.38
N LEU A 60 10.03 -0.83 -15.11
CA LEU A 60 8.90 -1.68 -15.49
C LEU A 60 8.74 -1.65 -17.00
N THR A 61 8.38 -2.79 -17.58
CA THR A 61 7.81 -2.81 -18.92
C THR A 61 6.43 -2.15 -18.91
N ALA A 62 5.93 -1.77 -20.09
CA ALA A 62 4.58 -1.21 -20.20
C ALA A 62 3.49 -2.18 -19.73
N ASP A 63 3.71 -3.50 -19.87
CA ASP A 63 2.77 -4.51 -19.39
C ASP A 63 2.77 -4.59 -17.86
N GLU A 64 3.95 -4.68 -17.26
CA GLU A 64 4.11 -4.68 -15.80
C GLU A 64 3.55 -3.41 -15.15
N ALA A 65 3.73 -2.25 -15.79
CA ALA A 65 3.17 -0.98 -15.31
C ALA A 65 1.63 -1.00 -15.32
N ARG A 66 1.01 -1.61 -16.33
CA ARG A 66 -0.46 -1.79 -16.37
C ARG A 66 -0.93 -2.77 -15.29
N GLY A 67 -0.21 -3.87 -15.10
CA GLY A 67 -0.49 -4.82 -14.02
C GLY A 67 -0.44 -4.15 -12.65
N LEU A 68 0.62 -3.38 -12.37
CA LEU A 68 0.77 -2.64 -11.12
C LEU A 68 -0.36 -1.60 -10.94
N ALA A 69 -0.73 -0.87 -11.99
CA ALA A 69 -1.82 0.10 -11.92
C ALA A 69 -3.16 -0.56 -11.58
N GLN A 70 -3.46 -1.73 -12.14
CA GLN A 70 -4.68 -2.49 -11.82
C GLN A 70 -4.71 -2.93 -10.36
N LEU A 71 -3.58 -3.39 -9.82
CA LEU A 71 -3.46 -3.74 -8.39
C LEU A 71 -3.71 -2.52 -7.49
N LEU A 72 -3.10 -1.38 -7.81
CA LEU A 72 -3.29 -0.13 -7.06
C LEU A 72 -4.76 0.32 -7.08
N LEU A 73 -5.41 0.28 -8.23
CA LEU A 73 -6.82 0.63 -8.37
C LEU A 73 -7.74 -0.31 -7.59
N ALA A 74 -7.46 -1.61 -7.58
CA ALA A 74 -8.21 -2.59 -6.80
C ALA A 74 -8.09 -2.32 -5.29
N GLN A 75 -6.88 -2.06 -4.80
CA GLN A 75 -6.64 -1.73 -3.39
C GLN A 75 -7.27 -0.38 -2.99
N ALA A 76 -7.28 0.60 -3.90
CA ALA A 76 -7.96 1.88 -3.69
C ALA A 76 -9.48 1.68 -3.52
N ALA A 77 -10.09 0.90 -4.41
CA ALA A 77 -11.52 0.60 -4.31
C ALA A 77 -11.87 -0.12 -3.00
N MET A 78 -11.01 -1.01 -2.50
CA MET A 78 -11.19 -1.65 -1.19
C MET A 78 -11.05 -0.65 -0.03
N ALA A 79 -10.05 0.23 -0.11
CA ALA A 79 -9.81 1.25 0.89
C ALA A 79 -11.00 2.21 1.04
N GLU A 80 -11.59 2.64 -0.08
CA GLU A 80 -12.78 3.49 -0.14
C GLU A 80 -13.99 2.81 0.50
N ARG A 81 -14.26 1.55 0.15
CA ARG A 81 -15.39 0.76 0.71
C ARG A 81 -15.27 0.58 2.23
N GLY A 82 -14.05 0.43 2.76
CA GLY A 82 -13.80 0.28 4.20
C GLY A 82 -14.04 1.55 5.02
N THR A 83 -14.19 2.72 4.37
CA THR A 83 -14.50 4.00 5.03
C THR A 83 -16.00 4.29 5.21
N ASP A 84 -16.88 3.45 4.63
CA ASP A 84 -18.33 3.57 4.76
C ASP A 84 -18.92 2.79 5.97
N GLY A 85 -18.08 2.31 6.89
CA GLY A 85 -18.54 1.93 8.23
C GLY A 85 -19.22 3.13 8.90
N PRO A 86 -20.32 2.92 9.65
CA PRO A 86 -21.33 3.94 9.92
C PRO A 86 -20.66 5.23 10.40
N ARG A 87 -20.61 6.23 9.51
CA ARG A 87 -20.31 7.61 9.89
C ARG A 87 -21.28 7.90 11.03
N GLY A 88 -20.73 8.15 12.21
CA GLY A 88 -21.47 8.15 13.46
C GLY A 88 -22.85 8.79 13.30
N ALA A 89 -23.89 8.05 13.68
CA ALA A 89 -25.13 8.64 14.10
C ALA A 89 -24.80 9.49 15.33
N VAL A 90 -24.45 10.75 15.09
CA VAL A 90 -24.43 11.78 16.13
C VAL A 90 -25.90 12.07 16.39
N ARG A 91 -26.39 11.57 17.53
CA ARG A 91 -27.68 11.94 18.10
C ARG A 91 -27.43 12.75 19.37
#